data_AF-A0A5D4FX45-F1
#
_entry.id   AF-A0A5D4FX45-F1
#
_cell.length_a   1.000
_cell.length_b   1.000
_cell.length_c   1.000
_cell.angle_alpha   90.00
_cell.angle_beta   90.00
_cell.angle_gamma   90.00
#
_symmetry.space_group_name_H-M   'P 1'
#
loop_
_entity.id
_entity.type
_entity.pdbx_description
1 polymer ?
#
loop_
_entity_poly.entity_id
_entity_poly.type
_entity_poly.pdbx_seq_one_letter_code
_entity_poly.pdbx_strand_id
1 'polypeptide(L)'
;MGGKTTLGRLLAGAVGIPVLTVLTSFMINDPNAAWSVTDALIMAVGASLTTAWVAALGGYLFLRSRTAPARRTVLAWAGVGCAMLLLGFGSTALYAWEEVAAGQALPIINLFILLIPLGIIAVAVAFSRS
;
A
#
# COMPACT_ATOMS: atom_id res chain seq x y z
N MET A 1 14.99 -13.32 19.40
CA MET A 1 13.88 -12.37 19.17
C MET A 1 12.92 -12.99 18.16
N GLY A 2 11.69 -13.30 18.58
CA GLY A 2 10.80 -14.27 17.90
C GLY A 2 10.14 -13.75 16.62
N GLY A 3 9.86 -14.63 15.66
CA GLY A 3 9.31 -14.26 14.34
C GLY A 3 8.01 -13.43 14.37
N LYS A 4 7.24 -13.47 15.47
CA LYS A 4 6.05 -12.61 15.67
C LYS A 4 6.39 -11.11 15.69
N THR A 5 7.51 -10.72 16.31
CA THR A 5 7.96 -9.32 16.34
C THR A 5 8.43 -8.79 14.99
N THR A 6 9.03 -9.65 14.14
CA THR A 6 9.45 -9.26 12.78
C THR A 6 8.27 -9.09 11.85
N LEU A 7 7.31 -10.03 11.89
CA LEU A 7 6.07 -9.94 11.11
C LEU A 7 5.28 -8.66 11.45
N GLY A 8 5.13 -8.34 12.75
CA GLY A 8 4.43 -7.13 13.18
C GLY A 8 5.05 -5.84 12.65
N ARG A 9 6.38 -5.74 12.59
CA ARG A 9 7.08 -4.59 12.00
C ARG A 9 6.87 -4.47 10.49
N LEU A 10 6.96 -5.60 9.77
CA LEU A 10 6.73 -5.64 8.32
C LEU A 10 5.30 -5.22 7.96
N LEU A 11 4.33 -5.67 8.75
CA LEU A 11 2.93 -5.28 8.58
C LEU A 11 2.70 -3.80 8.93
N ALA A 12 3.29 -3.31 10.02
CA ALA A 12 3.18 -1.91 10.41
C ALA A 12 3.76 -0.97 9.34
N GLY A 13 4.86 -1.35 8.68
CA GLY A 13 5.39 -0.61 7.54
C GLY A 13 4.47 -0.71 6.31
N ALA A 14 4.06 -1.93 5.95
CA ALA A 14 3.21 -2.19 4.77
C ALA A 14 1.83 -1.54 4.84
N VAL A 15 1.30 -1.24 6.04
CA VAL A 15 0.01 -0.57 6.26
C VAL A 15 0.17 0.88 6.70
N GLY A 16 1.13 1.19 7.57
CA GLY A 16 1.32 2.53 8.11
C GLY A 16 1.80 3.53 7.07
N ILE A 17 2.65 3.12 6.14
CA ILE A 17 3.13 3.97 5.05
C ILE A 17 1.98 4.39 4.13
N PRO A 18 1.16 3.46 3.62
CA PRO A 18 -0.09 3.78 2.94
C PRO A 18 -0.93 4.86 3.61
N VAL A 19 -1.22 4.67 4.89
CA VAL A 19 -2.08 5.58 5.66
C VAL A 19 -1.44 6.96 5.77
N LEU A 20 -0.14 7.02 6.08
CA LEU A 20 0.59 8.28 6.19
C LEU A 20 0.65 9.01 4.85
N THR A 21 0.89 8.31 3.74
CA THR A 21 0.91 8.92 2.40
C THR A 21 -0.43 9.58 2.07
N VAL A 22 -1.54 8.86 2.27
CA VAL A 22 -2.88 9.37 2.01
C VAL A 22 -3.20 10.57 2.90
N LEU A 23 -2.92 10.48 4.21
CA LEU A 23 -3.15 11.60 5.14
C LEU A 23 -2.29 12.83 4.80
N THR A 24 -1.04 12.62 4.40
CA THR A 24 -0.13 13.71 4.03
C THR A 24 -0.60 14.39 2.75
N SER A 25 -1.05 13.62 1.76
CA SER A 25 -1.69 14.16 0.54
C SER A 25 -2.93 15.00 0.89
N PHE A 26 -3.82 14.52 1.76
CA PHE A 26 -5.00 15.28 2.18
C PHE A 26 -4.67 16.58 2.93
N MET A 27 -3.60 16.63 3.71
CA MET A 27 -3.21 17.83 4.45
C MET A 27 -2.53 18.89 3.57
N ILE A 28 -1.95 18.47 2.44
CA ILE A 28 -1.17 19.35 1.55
C ILE A 28 -1.97 19.74 0.30
N ASN A 29 -3.04 19.00 -0.04
CA ASN A 29 -3.91 19.36 -1.16
C ASN A 29 -4.67 20.66 -0.88
N ASP A 30 -4.26 21.73 -1.55
CA ASP A 30 -5.08 22.92 -1.72
C ASP A 30 -6.19 22.55 -2.72
N PRO A 31 -7.50 22.71 -2.39
CA PRO A 31 -8.60 22.36 -3.30
C PRO A 31 -8.52 23.05 -4.68
N ASN A 32 -7.77 24.16 -4.77
CA ASN A 32 -7.56 24.90 -6.01
C ASN A 32 -6.34 24.43 -6.83
N ALA A 33 -5.52 23.53 -6.29
CA ALA A 33 -4.27 23.03 -6.90
C ALA A 33 -4.32 21.51 -7.12
N ALA A 34 -5.45 21.02 -7.65
CA ALA A 34 -5.74 19.59 -7.86
C ALA A 34 -4.69 18.81 -8.69
N TRP A 35 -3.75 19.49 -9.34
CA TRP A 35 -2.66 18.92 -10.14
C TRP A 35 -1.28 19.39 -9.64
N SER A 36 -1.11 19.37 -8.31
CA SER A 36 0.12 19.75 -7.61
C SER A 36 1.26 18.74 -7.84
N VAL A 37 2.42 19.22 -8.31
CA VAL A 37 3.65 18.43 -8.41
C VAL A 37 4.04 17.83 -7.04
N THR A 38 3.77 18.55 -5.96
CA THR A 38 4.05 18.09 -4.59
C THR A 38 3.20 16.88 -4.23
N ASP A 39 1.92 16.87 -4.60
CA ASP A 39 1.01 15.75 -4.32
C ASP A 39 1.41 14.49 -5.09
N ALA A 40 1.71 14.64 -6.39
CA ALA A 40 2.22 13.55 -7.21
C ALA A 40 3.52 12.95 -6.65
N LEU A 41 4.42 13.80 -6.13
CA LEU A 41 5.69 13.37 -5.54
C LEU A 41 5.47 12.62 -4.21
N ILE A 42 4.54 13.08 -3.38
CA ILE A 42 4.14 12.38 -2.14
C ILE A 42 3.55 11.00 -2.45
N MET A 43 2.63 10.93 -3.42
CA MET A 43 2.03 9.67 -3.85
C MET A 43 3.08 8.70 -4.42
N ALA A 44 4.00 9.19 -5.24
CA ALA A 44 5.08 8.38 -5.80
C ALA A 44 6.02 7.83 -4.71
N VAL A 45 6.42 8.67 -3.75
CA VAL A 45 7.25 8.25 -2.60
C VAL A 45 6.49 7.22 -1.75
N GLY A 46 5.22 7.47 -1.45
CA GLY A 46 4.37 6.57 -0.70
C GLY A 46 4.17 5.21 -1.37
N ALA A 47 3.90 5.21 -2.68
CA ALA A 47 3.79 3.99 -3.47
C ALA A 47 5.10 3.20 -3.50
N SER A 48 6.24 3.88 -3.66
CA SER A 48 7.57 3.26 -3.66
C SER A 48 7.90 2.59 -2.32
N LEU A 49 7.65 3.31 -1.22
CA LEU A 49 7.86 2.79 0.13
C LEU A 49 6.90 1.63 0.44
N THR A 50 5.63 1.75 0.08
CA THR A 50 4.65 0.66 0.21
C THR A 50 5.12 -0.58 -0.54
N THR A 51 5.64 -0.41 -1.75
CA THR A 51 6.18 -1.50 -2.57
C THR A 51 7.34 -2.21 -1.89
N ALA A 52 8.29 -1.46 -1.35
CA ALA A 52 9.43 -2.04 -0.64
C ALA A 52 9.00 -2.86 0.59
N TRP A 53 8.05 -2.35 1.38
CA TRP A 53 7.56 -3.06 2.57
C TRP A 53 6.70 -4.27 2.23
N VAL A 54 5.86 -4.18 1.20
CA VAL A 54 5.09 -5.32 0.68
C VAL A 54 6.03 -6.41 0.15
N ALA A 55 7.09 -6.05 -0.58
CA ALA A 55 8.09 -7.00 -1.05
C ALA A 55 8.82 -7.69 0.11
N ALA A 56 9.22 -6.93 1.14
CA ALA A 56 9.85 -7.47 2.34
C ALA A 56 8.91 -8.41 3.12
N LEU A 57 7.62 -8.05 3.24
CA LEU A 57 6.59 -8.88 3.85
C LEU A 57 6.37 -10.18 3.06
N GLY A 58 6.25 -10.09 1.73
CA GLY A 58 6.12 -11.24 0.84
C GLY A 58 7.32 -12.19 0.95
N GLY A 59 8.54 -11.66 0.93
CA GLY A 59 9.77 -12.44 1.12
C GLY A 59 9.82 -13.14 2.47
N TYR A 60 9.49 -12.43 3.56
CA TYR A 60 9.42 -13.01 4.90
C TYR A 60 8.39 -14.15 4.97
N LEU A 61 7.19 -13.94 4.42
CA LEU A 61 6.12 -14.94 4.39
C LEU A 61 6.51 -16.18 3.57
N PHE A 62 7.18 -15.99 2.44
CA PHE A 62 7.70 -17.08 1.62
C PHE A 62 8.74 -17.92 2.36
N LEU A 63 9.74 -17.30 2.99
CA LEU A 63 10.74 -18.01 3.78
C LEU A 63 10.09 -18.75 4.97
N ARG A 64 9.11 -18.13 5.63
CA ARG A 64 8.39 -18.74 6.75
C ARG A 64 7.57 -19.96 6.32
N SER A 65 6.95 -19.92 5.15
CA SER A 65 6.20 -21.06 4.61
C SER A 65 7.06 -22.31 4.34
N ARG A 66 8.37 -22.13 4.13
CA ARG A 66 9.32 -23.24 3.93
C ARG A 66 9.85 -23.82 5.24
N THR A 67 9.74 -23.09 6.34
CA THR A 67 10.38 -23.43 7.63
C THR A 67 9.40 -23.78 8.74
N ALA A 68 8.12 -23.40 8.61
CA ALA A 68 7.06 -23.77 9.53
C ALA A 68 5.75 -24.01 8.77
N PRO A 69 4.85 -24.89 9.25
CA PRO A 69 3.51 -25.02 8.71
C PRO A 69 2.68 -23.78 9.06
N ALA A 70 2.92 -22.69 8.33
CA ALA A 70 2.05 -21.54 8.35
C ALA A 70 0.69 -21.95 7.77
N ARG A 71 -0.41 -21.57 8.43
CA ARG A 71 -1.76 -21.80 7.88
C ARG A 71 -1.83 -21.15 6.49
N ARG A 72 -1.94 -21.97 5.44
CA ARG A 72 -2.02 -21.53 4.02
C ARG A 72 -3.00 -20.37 3.81
N THR A 73 -4.10 -20.35 4.57
CA THR A 73 -5.09 -19.27 4.57
C THR A 73 -4.51 -17.90 4.96
N VAL A 74 -3.67 -17.81 6.00
CA VAL A 74 -3.07 -16.54 6.44
C VAL A 74 -2.12 -16.00 5.38
N LEU A 75 -1.33 -16.87 4.76
CA LEU A 75 -0.42 -16.51 3.66
C LEU A 75 -1.18 -16.00 2.44
N ALA A 76 -2.29 -16.65 2.09
CA ALA A 76 -3.13 -16.25 0.97
C ALA A 76 -3.77 -14.87 1.21
N TRP A 77 -4.35 -14.62 2.39
CA TRP A 77 -4.95 -13.32 2.72
C TRP A 77 -3.93 -12.20 2.79
N ALA A 78 -2.75 -12.45 3.36
CA ALA A 78 -1.66 -11.47 3.36
C ALA A 78 -1.18 -11.17 1.93
N GLY A 79 -1.03 -12.20 1.08
CA GLY A 79 -0.65 -12.03 -0.32
C GLY A 79 -1.67 -11.23 -1.14
N VAL A 80 -2.96 -11.54 -0.98
CA VAL A 80 -4.05 -10.81 -1.64
C VAL A 80 -4.06 -9.34 -1.17
N GLY A 81 -3.96 -9.10 0.13
CA GLY A 81 -3.93 -7.74 0.66
C GLY A 81 -2.72 -6.93 0.18
N CYS A 82 -1.54 -7.56 0.13
CA CYS A 82 -0.34 -6.97 -0.47
C CYS A 82 -0.53 -6.59 -1.93
N ALA A 83 -1.11 -7.45 -2.75
CA ALA A 83 -1.36 -7.17 -4.16
C ALA A 83 -2.35 -6.01 -4.34
N MET A 84 -3.41 -5.97 -3.54
CA MET A 84 -4.38 -4.87 -3.52
C MET A 84 -3.73 -3.53 -3.16
N LEU A 85 -2.84 -3.51 -2.16
CA LEU A 85 -2.09 -2.31 -1.79
C LEU A 85 -1.18 -1.83 -2.92
N LEU A 86 -0.43 -2.73 -3.55
CA LEU A 86 0.45 -2.38 -4.68
C LEU A 86 -0.33 -1.77 -5.84
N LEU A 87 -1.43 -2.41 -6.24
CA LEU A 87 -2.27 -1.94 -7.35
C LEU A 87 -2.96 -0.62 -7.00
N GLY A 88 -3.49 -0.50 -5.78
CA GLY A 88 -4.10 0.72 -5.29
C GLY A 88 -3.13 1.89 -5.33
N PHE A 89 -2.00 1.81 -4.61
CA PHE A 89 -1.02 2.88 -4.56
C PHE A 89 -0.37 3.19 -5.90
N GLY A 90 0.01 2.14 -6.65
CA GLY A 90 0.62 2.30 -7.97
C GLY A 90 -0.30 3.05 -8.94
N SER A 91 -1.60 2.72 -8.93
CA SER A 91 -2.58 3.41 -9.76
C SER A 91 -2.78 4.88 -9.35
N THR A 92 -2.86 5.20 -8.06
CA THR A 92 -3.01 6.59 -7.58
C THR A 92 -1.78 7.42 -7.86
N ALA A 93 -0.58 6.86 -7.73
CA ALA A 93 0.66 7.55 -8.08
C ALA A 93 0.75 7.82 -9.58
N LEU A 94 0.37 6.85 -10.42
CA LEU A 94 0.30 7.04 -11.87
C LEU A 94 -0.71 8.11 -12.24
N TYR A 95 -1.92 8.04 -11.68
CA TYR A 95 -2.99 9.00 -11.93
C TYR A 95 -2.57 10.44 -11.58
N ALA A 96 -1.98 10.64 -10.39
CA ALA A 96 -1.48 11.95 -9.99
C ALA A 96 -0.38 12.48 -10.94
N TRP A 97 0.46 11.59 -11.47
CA TRP A 97 1.47 11.96 -12.47
C TRP A 97 0.86 12.37 -13.81
N GLU A 98 -0.19 11.67 -14.26
CA GLU A 98 -0.89 12.00 -15.50
C GLU A 98 -1.60 13.36 -15.41
N GLU A 99 -2.19 13.72 -14.26
CA GLU A 99 -2.80 15.05 -14.05
C GLU A 99 -1.76 16.17 -14.06
N VAL A 100 -0.60 15.94 -13.43
CA VAL A 100 0.53 16.89 -13.49
C VAL A 100 1.03 17.05 -14.93
N ALA A 101 1.18 15.95 -15.67
CA ALA A 101 1.64 15.99 -17.06
C ALA A 101 0.62 16.66 -17.99
N ALA A 102 -0.68 16.49 -17.73
CA ALA A 102 -1.75 17.10 -18.48
C ALA A 102 -2.01 18.57 -18.10
N GLY A 103 -1.44 19.03 -16.98
CA GLY A 103 -1.67 20.36 -16.41
C GLY A 103 -3.12 20.62 -16.01
N GLN A 104 -3.91 19.57 -15.83
CA GLN A 104 -5.34 19.63 -15.53
C GLN A 104 -5.82 18.33 -14.88
N ALA A 105 -6.93 18.38 -14.16
CA ALA A 105 -7.58 17.19 -13.64
C ALA A 105 -8.12 16.33 -14.79
N LEU A 106 -7.89 15.02 -14.71
CA LEU A 106 -8.39 14.10 -15.73
C LEU A 106 -9.86 13.78 -15.46
N PRO A 107 -10.72 13.63 -16.49
CA PRO A 107 -12.11 13.23 -16.32
C PRO A 107 -12.25 11.71 -16.03
N ILE A 108 -11.18 11.05 -15.58
CA ILE A 108 -11.11 9.60 -15.39
C ILE A 108 -11.17 9.31 -13.89
N ILE A 109 -12.07 8.41 -13.48
CA ILE A 109 -12.17 8.00 -12.08
C ILE A 109 -11.26 6.80 -11.84
N ASN A 110 -10.21 6.97 -11.02
CA ASN A 110 -9.35 5.87 -10.61
C ASN A 110 -10.03 4.96 -9.56
N LEU A 111 -10.71 3.90 -10.01
CA LEU A 111 -11.38 2.94 -9.13
C LEU A 111 -10.42 2.05 -8.32
N PHE A 112 -9.16 1.91 -8.75
CA PHE A 112 -8.18 1.09 -8.04
C PHE A 112 -7.82 1.66 -6.66
N ILE A 113 -8.12 2.95 -6.40
CA ILE A 113 -8.00 3.53 -5.06
C ILE A 113 -8.78 2.74 -4.00
N LEU A 114 -9.87 2.07 -4.39
CA LEU A 114 -10.67 1.21 -3.50
C LEU A 114 -9.94 -0.08 -3.07
N LEU A 115 -8.88 -0.48 -3.78
CA LEU A 115 -8.04 -1.60 -3.37
C LEU A 115 -7.18 -1.25 -2.16
N ILE A 116 -6.91 0.03 -1.88
CA ILE A 116 -6.15 0.44 -0.70
C ILE A 116 -6.85 0.01 0.59
N PRO A 117 -8.10 0.43 0.88
CA PRO A 117 -8.78 0.00 2.11
C PRO A 117 -9.03 -1.51 2.15
N LEU A 118 -9.37 -2.14 1.02
CA LEU A 118 -9.55 -3.61 0.94
C LEU A 118 -8.25 -4.36 1.26
N GLY A 119 -7.13 -3.86 0.74
CA GLY A 119 -5.80 -4.41 0.99
C GLY A 119 -5.40 -4.32 2.45
N ILE A 120 -5.64 -3.16 3.09
CA ILE A 120 -5.44 -2.98 4.54
C ILE A 120 -6.26 -3.99 5.34
N ILE A 121 -7.55 -4.16 5.03
CA ILE A 121 -8.45 -5.09 5.72
C ILE A 121 -7.95 -6.54 5.54
N ALA A 122 -7.59 -6.94 4.32
CA ALA A 122 -7.09 -8.29 4.05
C ALA A 122 -5.81 -8.60 4.83
N VAL A 123 -4.88 -7.65 4.90
CA VAL A 123 -3.64 -7.76 5.70
C VAL A 123 -3.96 -7.81 7.21
N ALA A 124 -4.88 -6.99 7.70
CA ALA A 124 -5.29 -6.97 9.11
C ALA A 124 -5.99 -8.29 9.52
N VAL A 125 -6.87 -8.81 8.67
CA VAL A 125 -7.53 -10.11 8.87
C VAL A 125 -6.51 -11.24 8.89
N ALA A 126 -5.53 -11.22 7.99
CA ALA A 126 -4.44 -12.21 8.01
C ALA A 126 -3.69 -12.20 9.35
N PHE A 127 -3.43 -11.02 9.92
CA PHE A 127 -2.76 -10.88 11.21
C PHE A 127 -3.62 -11.36 12.38
N SER A 128 -4.91 -11.03 12.41
CA SER A 128 -5.83 -11.48 13.46
C SER A 128 -5.93 -13.01 13.59
N ARG A 129 -5.53 -13.73 12.54
CA ARG A 129 -5.62 -15.19 12.42
C ARG A 129 -4.26 -15.91 12.51
N SER A 130 -3.15 -15.18 12.70
CA SER A 130 -1.77 -15.72 12.74
C SER A 130 -1.25 -15.97 14.15
#